data_AF-A0A7W6WD44-F1
#
_entry.id   AF-A0A7W6WD44-F1
#
_cell.length_a   1.000
_cell.length_b   1.000
_cell.length_c   1.000
_cell.angle_alpha   90.00
_cell.angle_beta   90.00
_cell.angle_gamma   90.00
#
_symmetry.space_group_name_H-M   'P 1'
#
loop_
_entity.id
_entity.type
_entity.pdbx_description
1 polymer ?
#
loop_
_entity_poly.entity_id
_entity_poly.type
_entity_poly.pdbx_seq_one_letter_code
_entity_poly.pdbx_strand_id
1 'polypeptide(L)'
;MRLSHGFVRGEALSCIYHGWSYTRTGTCLRIPAHPGLTPPETIRLETQQVEESDGVIWVAAERLMAGPPRLEGLVPLRSLVADAGTEAVEAAANGKAGPEGLVWHAQNSQTIRLLLVPQDNGQTLIHVLLDDDTCLAARIAASRASETLRRMAEELQGKAS
;
A
#
# COMPACT_ATOMS: atom_id res chain seq x y z
N MET A 1 13.47 -7.95 14.77
CA MET A 1 14.12 -7.68 13.47
C MET A 1 13.05 -7.60 12.39
N ARG A 2 13.13 -6.68 11.42
CA ARG A 2 12.07 -6.49 10.40
C ARG A 2 12.23 -7.49 9.25
N LEU A 3 11.18 -8.27 8.98
CA LEU A 3 11.18 -9.25 7.88
C LEU A 3 11.10 -8.61 6.50
N SER A 4 10.66 -7.35 6.41
CA SER A 4 10.67 -6.58 5.16
C SER A 4 12.08 -6.34 4.61
N HIS A 5 13.12 -6.47 5.44
CA HIS A 5 14.52 -6.44 4.98
C HIS A 5 15.01 -7.83 4.55
N GLY A 6 14.14 -8.84 4.64
CA GLY A 6 14.36 -10.22 4.22
C GLY A 6 14.42 -10.40 2.71
N PHE A 7 14.26 -11.65 2.28
CA PHE A 7 14.09 -11.98 0.87
C PHE A 7 13.22 -13.23 0.71
N VAL A 8 12.53 -13.31 -0.43
CA VAL A 8 11.75 -14.50 -0.80
C VAL A 8 12.66 -15.48 -1.55
N ARG A 9 12.59 -16.77 -1.18
CA ARG A 9 13.28 -17.86 -1.89
C ARG A 9 12.28 -18.99 -2.14
N GLY A 10 11.85 -19.13 -3.40
CA GLY A 10 10.69 -19.97 -3.72
C GLY A 10 9.45 -19.44 -3.02
N GLU A 11 8.75 -20.28 -2.27
CA GLU A 11 7.52 -19.94 -1.53
C GLU A 11 7.76 -19.52 -0.07
N ALA A 12 9.00 -19.21 0.31
CA ALA A 12 9.38 -18.91 1.69
C ALA A 12 10.02 -17.53 1.87
N LEU A 13 9.61 -16.81 2.92
CA LEU A 13 10.21 -15.55 3.34
C LEU A 13 11.36 -15.82 4.31
N SER A 14 12.57 -15.38 3.98
CA SER A 14 13.78 -15.56 4.79
C SER A 14 14.17 -14.29 5.53
N CYS A 15 14.38 -14.38 6.84
CA CYS A 15 14.93 -13.30 7.65
C CYS A 15 16.43 -13.11 7.36
N ILE A 16 16.87 -11.88 7.09
CA ILE A 16 18.30 -11.58 6.84
C ILE A 16 19.21 -11.78 8.05
N TYR A 17 18.67 -11.84 9.28
CA TYR A 17 19.53 -11.93 10.46
C TYR A 17 20.09 -13.34 10.66
N HIS A 18 19.21 -14.34 10.82
CA HIS A 18 19.62 -15.72 11.09
C HIS A 18 19.23 -16.71 9.99
N GLY A 19 18.62 -16.22 8.90
CA GLY A 19 18.18 -17.05 7.80
C GLY A 19 16.98 -17.96 8.11
N TRP A 20 16.25 -17.70 9.21
CA TRP A 20 15.00 -18.39 9.48
C TRP A 20 14.03 -18.13 8.33
N SER A 21 13.44 -19.20 7.80
CA SER A 21 12.54 -19.12 6.65
C SER A 21 11.12 -19.51 7.05
N TYR A 22 10.12 -18.78 6.56
CA TYR A 22 8.72 -18.96 6.93
C TYR A 22 7.87 -19.27 5.70
N THR A 23 6.87 -20.14 5.88
CA THR A 23 5.82 -20.41 4.87
C THR A 23 4.93 -19.18 4.63
N ARG A 24 4.10 -19.29 3.60
CA ARG A 24 2.97 -18.36 3.34
C ARG A 24 1.98 -18.24 4.52
N THR A 25 1.87 -19.26 5.38
CA THR A 25 1.01 -19.24 6.57
C THR A 25 1.76 -18.80 7.83
N GLY A 26 3.02 -18.35 7.69
CA GLY A 26 3.83 -17.84 8.79
C GLY A 26 4.57 -18.90 9.61
N THR A 27 4.37 -20.19 9.37
CA THR A 27 5.08 -21.26 10.10
C THR A 27 6.57 -21.27 9.72
N CYS A 28 7.48 -21.36 10.71
CA CYS A 28 8.90 -21.52 10.45
C CYS A 28 9.20 -22.89 9.82
N LEU A 29 9.85 -22.87 8.66
CA LEU A 29 10.25 -24.05 7.90
C LEU A 29 11.64 -24.55 8.28
N ARG A 30 12.56 -23.64 8.62
CA ARG A 30 13.97 -23.98 8.76
C ARG A 30 14.69 -23.00 9.68
N ILE A 31 15.54 -23.56 10.53
CA ILE A 31 16.51 -22.83 11.35
C ILE A 31 17.91 -23.24 10.87
N PRO A 32 18.62 -22.40 10.10
CA PRO A 32 19.90 -22.79 9.49
C PRO A 32 20.98 -23.25 10.47
N ALA A 33 21.01 -22.68 11.68
CA ALA A 33 21.95 -23.08 12.74
C ALA A 33 21.68 -24.48 13.30
N HIS A 34 20.46 -25.01 13.12
CA HIS A 34 20.04 -26.32 13.62
C HIS A 34 19.31 -27.10 12.50
N PRO A 35 20.02 -27.57 11.47
CA PRO A 35 19.40 -28.12 10.26
C PRO A 35 18.62 -29.43 10.48
N GLY A 36 18.93 -30.19 11.54
CA GLY A 36 18.20 -31.41 11.93
C GLY A 36 17.04 -31.16 12.89
N LEU A 37 16.83 -29.92 13.33
CA LEU A 37 15.74 -29.57 14.24
C LEU A 37 14.48 -29.25 13.43
N THR A 38 13.38 -29.93 13.75
CA THR A 38 12.05 -29.48 13.36
C THR A 38 11.70 -28.21 14.14
N PRO A 39 11.48 -27.06 13.50
CA PRO A 39 11.14 -25.83 14.22
C PRO A 39 9.87 -26.00 15.09
N PRO A 40 9.87 -25.53 16.35
CA PRO A 40 8.67 -25.51 17.18
C PRO A 40 7.54 -24.67 16.58
N GLU A 41 6.28 -25.07 16.78
CA GLU A 41 5.10 -24.33 16.29
C GLU A 41 4.97 -22.90 16.87
N THR A 42 5.57 -22.66 18.03
CA THR A 42 5.64 -21.34 18.65
C THR A 42 6.49 -20.35 17.84
N ILE A 43 7.37 -20.85 16.96
CA ILE A 43 8.15 -20.01 16.05
C ILE A 43 7.34 -19.81 14.77
N ARG A 44 6.46 -18.81 14.81
CA ARG A 44 5.59 -18.45 13.69
C ARG A 44 5.39 -16.95 13.59
N LEU A 45 4.98 -16.51 12.42
CA LEU A 45 4.57 -15.15 12.16
C LEU A 45 3.08 -14.99 12.41
N GLU A 46 2.71 -13.76 12.77
CA GLU A 46 1.35 -13.29 12.57
C GLU A 46 1.13 -13.02 11.08
N THR A 47 -0.02 -13.44 10.55
CA THR A 47 -0.37 -13.30 9.15
C THR A 47 -1.68 -12.56 9.01
N GLN A 48 -1.76 -11.64 8.05
CA GLN A 48 -2.97 -10.90 7.72
C GLN A 48 -3.69 -11.58 6.54
N GLN A 49 -5.00 -11.39 6.42
CA GLN A 49 -5.74 -11.79 5.23
C GLN A 49 -5.46 -10.77 4.12
N VAL A 50 -4.99 -11.26 2.98
CA VAL A 50 -4.60 -10.45 1.83
C VAL A 50 -5.24 -10.99 0.56
N GLU A 51 -5.73 -10.10 -0.29
CA GLU A 51 -6.31 -10.44 -1.59
C GLU A 51 -5.90 -9.39 -2.63
N GLU A 52 -5.54 -9.83 -3.84
CA GLU A 52 -5.40 -8.93 -4.98
C GLU A 52 -6.74 -8.81 -5.70
N SER A 53 -7.23 -7.59 -5.90
CA SER A 53 -8.36 -7.31 -6.80
C SER A 53 -8.08 -6.03 -7.58
N ASP A 54 -8.34 -6.08 -8.89
CA ASP A 54 -8.26 -4.94 -9.80
C ASP A 54 -6.89 -4.22 -9.76
N GLY A 55 -5.80 -5.00 -9.62
CA GLY A 55 -4.43 -4.53 -9.55
C GLY A 55 -4.01 -3.87 -8.23
N VAL A 56 -4.86 -3.96 -7.20
CA VAL A 56 -4.58 -3.46 -5.84
C VAL A 56 -4.48 -4.64 -4.86
N ILE A 57 -3.48 -4.57 -3.97
CA ILE A 57 -3.34 -5.52 -2.87
C ILE A 57 -4.09 -4.99 -1.65
N TRP A 58 -5.14 -5.70 -1.26
CA TRP A 58 -5.97 -5.38 -0.11
C TRP A 58 -5.56 -6.19 1.09
N VAL A 59 -5.46 -5.53 2.25
CA VAL A 59 -5.23 -6.17 3.55
C VAL A 59 -6.47 -5.94 4.39
N ALA A 60 -7.10 -7.01 4.85
CA ALA A 60 -8.27 -6.90 5.70
C ALA A 60 -7.84 -6.52 7.13
N ALA A 61 -8.45 -5.47 7.69
CA ALA A 61 -8.19 -5.06 9.08
C ALA A 61 -8.61 -6.14 10.09
N GLU A 62 -9.59 -6.96 9.71
CA GLU A 62 -10.12 -8.08 10.47
C GLU A 62 -10.34 -9.27 9.53
N ARG A 63 -10.64 -10.46 10.08
CA ARG A 63 -10.99 -11.61 9.24
C ARG A 63 -12.34 -11.36 8.57
N LEU A 64 -12.34 -11.18 7.26
CA LEU A 64 -13.55 -10.93 6.47
C LEU A 64 -13.92 -12.15 5.62
N MET A 65 -15.23 -12.38 5.48
CA MET A 65 -15.79 -13.37 4.55
C MET A 65 -16.09 -12.78 3.16
N ALA A 66 -16.39 -11.48 3.10
CA ALA A 66 -16.52 -10.76 1.85
C ALA A 66 -15.13 -10.46 1.25
N GLY A 67 -15.04 -10.43 -0.08
CA GLY A 67 -13.87 -9.97 -0.81
C GLY A 67 -13.68 -8.45 -0.71
N PRO A 68 -12.54 -7.93 -1.20
CA PRO A 68 -12.29 -6.49 -1.25
C PRO A 68 -13.30 -5.76 -2.15
N PRO A 69 -13.44 -4.43 -2.00
CA PRO A 69 -14.25 -3.64 -2.92
C PRO A 69 -13.72 -3.75 -4.34
N ARG A 70 -14.64 -3.73 -5.31
CA ARG A 70 -14.32 -3.82 -6.74
C ARG A 70 -14.09 -2.43 -7.31
N LEU A 71 -12.99 -2.25 -8.03
CA LEU A 71 -12.62 -0.97 -8.63
C LEU A 71 -12.92 -0.99 -10.14
N GLU A 72 -14.18 -1.22 -10.49
CA GLU A 72 -14.61 -1.36 -11.89
C GLU A 72 -14.30 -0.11 -12.71
N GLY A 73 -13.71 -0.31 -13.89
CA GLY A 73 -13.29 0.77 -14.79
C GLY A 73 -12.06 1.56 -14.33
N LEU A 74 -11.43 1.19 -13.21
CA LEU A 74 -10.22 1.84 -12.71
C LEU A 74 -9.00 0.93 -12.88
N VAL A 75 -7.86 1.54 -13.20
CA VAL A 75 -6.56 0.87 -13.24
C VAL A 75 -5.54 1.61 -12.38
N PRO A 76 -4.68 0.88 -11.64
CA PRO A 76 -3.58 1.49 -10.90
C PRO A 76 -2.58 2.17 -11.84
N LEU A 77 -2.19 3.40 -11.52
CA LEU A 77 -1.11 4.13 -12.20
C LEU A 77 0.21 3.96 -11.46
N ARG A 78 0.23 4.30 -10.17
CA ARG A 78 1.42 4.24 -9.30
C ARG A 78 1.04 4.46 -7.84
N SER A 79 2.01 4.24 -6.97
CA SER A 79 1.97 4.67 -5.57
C SER A 79 3.00 5.76 -5.30
N LEU A 80 2.76 6.58 -4.29
CA LEU A 80 3.72 7.54 -3.74
C LEU A 80 3.45 7.74 -2.25
N VAL A 81 4.48 8.17 -1.51
CA VAL A 81 4.36 8.48 -0.08
C VAL A 81 4.45 9.99 0.08
N ALA A 82 3.48 10.58 0.77
CA ALA A 82 3.53 11.97 1.21
C ALA A 82 4.04 12.03 2.65
N ASP A 83 4.97 12.94 2.92
CA ASP A 83 5.39 13.28 4.29
C ASP A 83 4.36 14.19 4.98
N ALA A 84 3.11 13.71 5.02
CA ALA A 84 1.94 14.42 5.49
C ALA A 84 0.84 13.44 5.90
N GLY A 85 0.03 13.85 6.88
CA GLY A 85 -1.14 13.09 7.31
C GLY A 85 -2.27 13.11 6.28
N THR A 86 -3.22 12.19 6.43
CA THR A 86 -4.36 12.06 5.49
C THR A 86 -5.17 13.35 5.38
N GLU A 87 -5.35 14.07 6.48
CA GLU A 87 -6.08 15.35 6.52
C GLU A 87 -5.44 16.42 5.63
N ALA A 88 -4.09 16.48 5.59
CA ALA A 88 -3.38 17.42 4.73
C ALA A 88 -3.48 17.03 3.25
N VAL A 89 -3.49 15.73 2.94
CA VAL A 89 -3.72 15.23 1.57
C VAL A 89 -5.15 15.55 1.11
N GLU A 90 -6.14 15.32 1.96
CA GLU A 90 -7.53 15.68 1.72
C GLU A 90 -7.72 17.19 1.49
N ALA A 91 -7.09 18.02 2.32
CA ALA A 91 -7.10 19.47 2.17
C ALA A 91 -6.44 19.91 0.84
N ALA A 92 -5.30 19.32 0.48
CA ALA A 92 -4.63 19.60 -0.80
C ALA A 92 -5.46 19.19 -2.02
N ALA A 93 -6.22 18.09 -1.90
CA ALA A 93 -7.12 17.61 -2.94
C ALA A 93 -8.47 18.35 -2.98
N ASN A 94 -8.75 19.20 -1.96
CA ASN A 94 -10.06 19.80 -1.73
C ASN A 94 -11.19 18.77 -1.75
N GLY A 95 -10.98 17.64 -1.07
CA GLY A 95 -11.91 16.50 -1.03
C GLY A 95 -11.77 15.68 0.24
N LYS A 96 -12.65 14.70 0.43
CA LYS A 96 -12.62 13.77 1.56
C LYS A 96 -12.61 12.33 1.08
N ALA A 97 -11.83 11.47 1.73
CA ALA A 97 -11.82 10.05 1.43
C ALA A 97 -13.10 9.40 1.95
N GLY A 98 -13.76 8.62 1.10
CA GLY A 98 -14.86 7.73 1.48
C GLY A 98 -14.45 6.26 1.42
N PRO A 99 -15.41 5.33 1.55
CA PRO A 99 -15.17 3.89 1.44
C PRO A 99 -14.52 3.47 0.12
N GLU A 100 -14.86 4.18 -0.96
CA GLU A 100 -14.31 3.97 -2.31
C GLU A 100 -13.05 4.81 -2.57
N GLY A 101 -12.45 5.42 -1.55
CA GLY A 101 -11.36 6.38 -1.67
C GLY A 101 -11.80 7.82 -1.95
N LEU A 102 -10.82 8.68 -2.25
CA LEU A 102 -11.00 10.10 -2.55
C LEU A 102 -11.00 10.33 -4.06
N VAL A 103 -12.01 11.06 -4.56
CA VAL A 103 -12.04 11.53 -5.95
C VAL A 103 -11.41 12.90 -6.02
N TRP A 104 -10.34 13.04 -6.80
CA TRP A 104 -9.64 14.29 -7.02
C TRP A 104 -9.74 14.70 -8.49
N HIS A 105 -10.06 15.97 -8.73
CA HIS A 105 -10.05 16.57 -10.06
C HIS A 105 -8.78 17.38 -10.24
N ALA A 106 -7.84 16.85 -11.02
CA ALA A 106 -6.61 17.57 -11.36
C ALA A 106 -6.91 18.75 -12.32
N GLN A 107 -5.93 19.64 -12.51
CA GLN A 107 -6.06 20.92 -13.24
C GLN A 107 -6.63 20.82 -14.68
N ASN A 108 -6.67 19.63 -15.29
CA ASN A 108 -7.20 19.38 -16.64
C ASN A 108 -8.55 18.65 -16.64
N SER A 109 -9.33 18.74 -15.56
CA SER A 109 -10.58 17.97 -15.36
C SER A 109 -10.40 16.44 -15.40
N GLN A 110 -9.16 15.95 -15.35
CA GLN A 110 -8.87 14.53 -15.20
C GLN A 110 -9.34 14.09 -13.82
N THR A 111 -10.25 13.13 -13.78
CA THR A 111 -10.64 12.44 -12.56
C THR A 111 -9.56 11.45 -12.17
N ILE A 112 -9.12 11.52 -10.93
CA ILE A 112 -8.12 10.63 -10.34
C ILE A 112 -8.70 10.08 -9.05
N ARG A 113 -8.64 8.76 -8.88
CA ARG A 113 -9.00 8.11 -7.62
C ARG A 113 -7.77 7.91 -6.76
N LEU A 114 -7.86 8.33 -5.50
CA LEU A 114 -6.81 8.17 -4.51
C LEU A 114 -7.29 7.23 -3.40
N LEU A 115 -6.54 6.15 -3.15
CA LEU A 115 -6.69 5.36 -1.92
C LEU A 115 -5.61 5.83 -0.95
N LEU A 116 -6.03 6.34 0.20
CA LEU A 116 -5.14 6.90 1.22
C LEU A 116 -4.92 5.87 2.32
N VAL A 117 -3.67 5.53 2.58
CA VAL A 117 -3.27 4.56 3.61
C VAL A 117 -2.41 5.29 4.66
N PRO A 118 -2.97 5.68 5.81
CA PRO A 118 -2.21 6.34 6.87
C PRO A 118 -1.10 5.42 7.39
N GLN A 119 0.04 6.00 7.75
CA GLN A 119 1.20 5.31 8.30
C GLN A 119 1.49 5.80 9.73
N ASP A 120 2.07 4.94 10.57
CA ASP A 120 2.32 5.24 11.99
C ASP A 120 3.27 6.44 12.24
N ASN A 121 4.07 6.82 11.23
CA ASN A 121 5.02 7.93 11.31
C ASN A 121 4.44 9.27 10.85
N GLY A 122 3.11 9.36 10.68
CA GLY A 122 2.44 10.58 10.20
C GLY A 122 2.50 10.78 8.68
N GLN A 123 3.02 9.80 7.94
CA GLN A 123 3.02 9.80 6.48
C GLN A 123 1.73 9.17 5.93
N THR A 124 1.47 9.41 4.65
CA THR A 124 0.37 8.77 3.92
C THR A 124 0.91 8.09 2.66
N LEU A 125 0.69 6.78 2.53
CA LEU A 125 0.85 6.08 1.26
C LEU A 125 -0.40 6.33 0.41
N ILE A 126 -0.19 6.79 -0.81
CA ILE A 126 -1.24 7.18 -1.75
C ILE A 126 -1.17 6.26 -2.96
N HIS A 127 -2.21 5.45 -3.18
CA HIS A 127 -2.39 4.73 -4.43
C HIS A 127 -3.18 5.59 -5.40
N VAL A 128 -2.65 5.80 -6.61
CA VAL A 128 -3.24 6.62 -7.66
C VAL A 128 -3.83 5.71 -8.72
N LEU A 129 -5.12 5.85 -8.97
CA LEU A 129 -5.84 5.11 -10.00
C LEU A 129 -6.53 6.07 -10.99
N LEU A 130 -6.71 5.59 -12.20
CA LEU A 130 -7.31 6.31 -13.33
C LEU A 130 -8.35 5.44 -14.01
N ASP A 131 -9.20 6.04 -14.83
CA ASP A 131 -10.09 5.31 -15.72
C ASP A 131 -9.26 4.45 -16.71
N ASP A 132 -9.75 3.25 -17.02
CA ASP A 132 -9.03 2.25 -17.81
C ASP A 132 -8.75 2.69 -19.26
N ASP A 133 -9.63 3.51 -19.83
CA ASP A 133 -9.54 4.10 -21.16
C ASP A 133 -8.60 5.33 -21.24
N THR A 134 -7.99 5.74 -20.12
CA THR A 134 -7.10 6.91 -20.09
C THR A 134 -5.89 6.73 -21.01
N CYS A 135 -5.70 7.67 -21.95
CA CYS A 135 -4.59 7.65 -22.91
C CYS A 135 -3.21 7.89 -22.25
N LEU A 136 -2.12 7.53 -22.94
CA LEU A 136 -0.75 7.66 -22.40
C LEU A 136 -0.42 9.10 -21.96
N ALA A 137 -0.80 10.10 -22.75
CA ALA A 137 -0.54 11.50 -22.43
C ALA A 137 -1.24 11.91 -21.11
N ALA A 138 -2.48 11.48 -20.92
CA ALA A 138 -3.24 11.72 -19.69
C ALA A 138 -2.68 10.95 -18.49
N ARG A 139 -2.19 9.72 -18.67
CA ARG A 139 -1.47 8.96 -17.61
C ARG A 139 -0.20 9.68 -17.15
N ILE A 140 0.59 10.21 -18.09
CA ILE A 140 1.79 11.01 -17.77
C ILE A 140 1.40 12.29 -17.03
N ALA A 141 0.37 13.00 -17.48
CA ALA A 141 -0.14 14.20 -16.83
C ALA A 141 -0.63 13.91 -15.41
N ALA A 142 -1.41 12.83 -15.22
CA ALA A 142 -1.89 12.38 -13.92
C ALA A 142 -0.73 12.04 -12.98
N SER A 143 0.29 11.31 -13.44
CA SER A 143 1.45 11.01 -12.61
C SER A 143 2.19 12.27 -12.14
N ARG A 144 2.24 13.33 -12.96
CA ARG A 144 2.85 14.61 -12.58
C ARG A 144 1.95 15.38 -11.62
N ALA A 145 0.64 15.38 -11.87
CA ALA A 145 -0.34 16.00 -11.00
C ALA A 145 -0.30 15.39 -9.60
N SER A 146 -0.17 14.07 -9.47
CA SER A 146 -0.04 13.40 -8.17
C SER A 146 1.21 13.82 -7.38
N GLU A 147 2.33 14.11 -8.05
CA GLU A 147 3.51 14.69 -7.38
C GLU A 147 3.26 16.13 -6.91
N THR A 148 2.53 16.93 -7.69
CA THR A 148 2.12 18.27 -7.27
C THR A 148 1.22 18.21 -6.05
N LEU A 149 0.23 17.31 -6.04
CA LEU A 149 -0.65 17.08 -4.89
C LEU A 149 0.14 16.69 -3.64
N ARG A 150 1.10 15.77 -3.78
CA ARG A 150 1.99 15.38 -2.68
C ARG A 150 2.70 16.59 -2.06
N ARG A 151 3.35 17.41 -2.89
CA ARG A 151 4.08 18.61 -2.42
C ARG A 151 3.15 19.60 -1.72
N MET A 152 1.95 19.82 -2.28
CA MET A 152 0.94 20.68 -1.65
C MET A 152 0.55 20.15 -0.26
N ALA A 153 0.35 18.84 -0.11
CA ALA A 153 0.02 18.23 1.18
C ALA A 153 1.18 18.37 2.19
N GLU A 154 2.42 18.12 1.77
CA GLU A 154 3.63 18.30 2.59
C GLU A 154 3.81 19.77 3.03
N GLU A 155 3.56 20.74 2.14
CA GLU A 155 3.60 22.16 2.47
C GLU A 155 2.51 22.58 3.48
N LEU A 156 1.30 22.01 3.36
CA LEU A 156 0.21 22.26 4.31
C LEU A 156 0.53 21.68 5.69
N GLN A 157 1.08 20.47 5.74
CA GLN A 157 1.51 19.84 6.99
C GLN A 157 2.58 20.67 7.70
N GLY A 158 3.58 21.17 6.95
CA GLY A 158 4.66 22.00 7.49
C GLY A 158 4.19 23.36 8.04
N LYS A 159 3.08 23.92 7.51
CA LYS A 159 2.46 25.16 8.04
C LYS A 159 1.60 24.92 9.29
N ALA A 160 1.12 23.70 9.48
CA ALA A 160 0.27 23.31 10.61
C ALA A 160 1.06 22.84 11.84
N SER A 161 2.38 22.69 11.73
CA SER A 161 3.31 22.25 12.78
C SER A 161 4.02 23.43 13.42
#